data_AF-A0A376WVR5-F1
#
_entry.id   AF-A0A376WVR5-F1
#
_cell.length_a   1.000
_cell.length_b   1.000
_cell.length_c   1.000
_cell.angle_alpha   90.00
_cell.angle_beta   90.00
_cell.angle_gamma   90.00
#
_symmetry.space_group_name_H-M   'P 1'
#
loop_
_entity.id
_entity.type
_entity.pdbx_description
1 polymer ?
#
loop_
_entity_poly.entity_id
_entity_poly.type
_entity_poly.pdbx_seq_one_letter_code
_entity_poly.pdbx_strand_id
1 'polypeptide(L)'
;MSYVKSVSGSDYRFLVRGVMLYHTCPWLNLLNGPLMFKRRYVTLLPLFVLLAACSSKPKPTETDTTTGTPSGGFLLEPQHNVMQMGGDFANNPNAQQFIDKMVNKHGFDRQQLQEILSQAKRLDSVLRLMDNQAPTTSVKPPSGPNGAWLRYRKKFITPDNVQNGVVFWNQYEDALNRAWQVYGVPPEIIVGIIGVETRWGRVMGKTRILDALATLSFNYPRRAEYFSGELETFLLMARDEQDDPLNLKGSFAGAMGYGQFMPSSYKQYAVDFSGDGHINLWGSG
;
A
#
# COMPACT_ATOMS: atom_id res chain seq x y z
N MET A 1 -18.24 4.03 28.44
CA MET A 1 -18.08 2.62 28.84
C MET A 1 -18.62 1.75 27.72
N SER A 2 -17.75 1.13 26.91
CA SER A 2 -18.16 0.22 25.83
C SER A 2 -18.17 -1.21 26.37
N TYR A 3 -19.25 -1.96 26.16
CA TYR A 3 -19.35 -3.34 26.64
C TYR A 3 -19.96 -4.24 25.56
N VAL A 4 -19.43 -5.45 25.42
CA VAL A 4 -19.92 -6.46 24.49
C VAL A 4 -20.93 -7.34 25.21
N LYS A 5 -22.20 -7.32 24.78
CA LYS A 5 -23.24 -8.22 25.33
C LYS A 5 -23.52 -9.32 24.31
N SER A 6 -23.30 -10.57 24.71
CA SER A 6 -23.77 -11.76 24.00
C SER A 6 -25.30 -11.82 24.12
N VAL A 7 -26.03 -11.90 23.00
CA VAL A 7 -27.51 -11.96 23.02
C VAL A 7 -28.06 -13.33 22.59
N SER A 8 -27.25 -14.18 21.98
CA SER A 8 -27.41 -15.64 21.93
C SER A 8 -26.12 -16.20 21.32
N GLY A 9 -25.85 -17.51 21.44
CA GLY A 9 -24.56 -18.16 21.21
C GLY A 9 -23.86 -18.01 19.84
N SER A 10 -24.24 -17.05 19.01
CA SER A 10 -23.52 -16.66 17.79
C SER A 10 -23.60 -15.16 17.43
N ASP A 11 -24.36 -14.36 18.18
CA ASP A 11 -24.60 -12.92 17.94
C ASP A 11 -23.89 -12.04 18.98
N TYR A 12 -22.86 -11.33 18.51
CA TYR A 12 -22.19 -10.25 19.25
C TYR A 12 -22.80 -8.93 18.81
N ARG A 13 -23.46 -8.21 19.73
CA ARG A 13 -23.93 -6.84 19.48
C ARG A 13 -22.88 -5.84 19.97
N PHE A 14 -22.51 -4.91 19.09
CA PHE A 14 -21.61 -3.80 19.41
C PHE A 14 -22.43 -2.55 19.74
N LEU A 15 -22.11 -1.93 20.88
CA LEU A 15 -22.60 -0.60 21.25
C LEU A 15 -21.39 0.27 21.60
N VAL A 16 -21.09 1.24 20.75
CA VAL A 16 -20.13 2.31 21.03
C VAL A 16 -20.94 3.60 21.13
N ARG A 17 -20.92 4.23 22.31
CA ARG A 17 -21.63 5.50 22.62
C ARG A 17 -23.12 5.56 22.20
N GLY A 18 -23.85 4.45 22.34
CA GLY A 18 -25.32 4.43 22.15
C GLY A 18 -25.80 4.38 20.70
N VAL A 19 -24.90 4.31 19.71
CA VAL A 19 -25.28 4.10 18.31
C VAL A 19 -25.28 2.59 18.02
N MET A 20 -26.44 2.08 17.58
CA MET A 20 -26.62 0.69 17.18
C MET A 20 -26.03 0.49 15.78
N LEU A 21 -25.06 -0.40 15.63
CA LEU A 21 -24.52 -0.80 14.33
C LEU A 21 -25.49 -1.76 13.61
N TYR A 22 -26.62 -1.23 13.14
CA TYR A 22 -27.43 -1.74 12.02
C TYR A 22 -28.36 -0.62 11.53
N HIS A 23 -28.18 -0.15 10.29
CA HIS A 23 -29.28 0.44 9.54
C HIS A 23 -29.82 -0.63 8.59
N THR A 24 -30.97 -1.20 8.92
CA THR A 24 -31.81 -1.87 7.93
C THR A 24 -32.19 -0.84 6.88
N CYS A 25 -31.75 -1.08 5.66
CA CYS A 25 -32.11 -0.36 4.46
C CYS A 25 -33.64 -0.23 4.33
N PRO A 26 -34.21 0.98 4.19
CA PRO A 26 -35.55 1.15 3.65
C PRO A 26 -35.42 1.93 2.33
N TRP A 27 -35.13 1.23 1.24
CA TRP A 27 -35.35 1.78 -0.10
C TRP A 27 -36.61 1.15 -0.69
N LEU A 28 -37.74 1.80 -0.38
CA LEU A 28 -38.89 1.90 -1.28
C LEU A 28 -39.26 3.39 -1.36
N ASN A 29 -39.61 3.82 -2.57
CA ASN A 29 -40.04 5.17 -3.00
C ASN A 29 -38.93 6.14 -3.44
N LEU A 30 -38.44 5.91 -4.66
CA LEU A 30 -38.27 7.02 -5.61
C LEU A 30 -39.65 7.60 -5.92
N LEU A 31 -39.82 8.92 -5.76
CA LEU A 31 -40.53 9.83 -6.68
C LEU A 31 -40.60 11.25 -6.08
N ASN A 32 -40.28 12.22 -6.94
CA ASN A 32 -40.65 13.65 -6.91
C ASN A 32 -39.78 14.66 -6.12
N GLY A 33 -39.11 15.53 -6.88
CA GLY A 33 -39.03 16.97 -6.57
C GLY A 33 -37.64 17.60 -6.60
N PRO A 34 -37.49 18.87 -7.01
CA PRO A 34 -36.55 19.23 -8.08
C PRO A 34 -35.32 20.08 -7.68
N LEU A 35 -34.45 20.26 -8.70
CA LEU A 35 -33.36 21.21 -8.83
C LEU A 35 -33.64 22.57 -8.16
N MET A 36 -32.67 23.07 -7.39
CA MET A 36 -32.49 24.50 -7.18
C MET A 36 -31.05 24.94 -7.44
N PHE A 37 -30.92 25.67 -8.54
CA PHE A 37 -29.79 26.50 -8.93
C PHE A 37 -29.84 27.82 -8.13
N LYS A 38 -28.78 28.18 -7.39
CA LYS A 38 -28.51 29.55 -6.91
C LYS A 38 -26.99 29.73 -6.94
N ARG A 39 -26.40 30.30 -8.00
CA ARG A 39 -26.29 31.72 -8.39
C ARG A 39 -25.49 32.56 -7.37
N ARG A 40 -24.19 32.65 -7.69
CA ARG A 40 -23.27 33.81 -7.65
C ARG A 40 -23.18 34.64 -6.37
N TYR A 41 -21.96 34.75 -5.83
CA TYR A 41 -21.31 36.04 -5.57
C TYR A 41 -19.81 35.96 -5.90
N VAL A 42 -19.41 36.80 -6.86
CA VAL A 42 -18.03 37.17 -7.18
C VAL A 42 -17.77 38.44 -6.42
N THR A 43 -16.69 38.51 -5.64
CA THR A 43 -16.12 39.77 -5.15
C THR A 43 -14.66 39.83 -5.58
N LEU A 44 -14.44 40.65 -6.62
CA LEU A 44 -13.15 41.19 -7.01
C LEU A 44 -12.82 42.36 -6.09
N LEU A 45 -11.56 42.47 -5.65
CA LEU A 45 -11.00 43.72 -5.16
C LEU A 45 -9.54 43.82 -5.63
N PRO A 46 -9.19 44.85 -6.44
CA PRO A 46 -7.83 45.08 -6.89
C PRO A 46 -7.12 46.07 -5.95
N LEU A 47 -5.82 45.89 -5.70
CA LEU A 47 -4.96 47.02 -5.38
C LEU A 47 -3.52 46.81 -5.88
N PHE A 48 -3.05 47.83 -6.58
CA PHE A 48 -1.75 48.02 -7.24
C PHE A 48 -0.57 48.05 -6.24
N VAL A 49 0.51 47.30 -6.52
CA VAL A 49 1.84 47.71 -7.04
C VAL A 49 2.66 48.66 -6.16
N LEU A 50 3.88 48.22 -5.78
CA LEU A 50 5.10 49.02 -5.92
C LEU A 50 6.33 48.11 -6.13
N LEU A 51 7.06 48.43 -7.19
CA LEU A 51 8.34 47.86 -7.60
C LEU A 51 9.48 48.33 -6.68
N ALA A 52 10.41 47.44 -6.38
CA ALA A 52 11.80 47.80 -6.10
C ALA A 52 12.71 46.89 -6.91
N ALA A 53 13.35 47.49 -7.92
CA ALA A 53 14.41 46.89 -8.70
C ALA A 53 15.74 47.10 -7.99
N CYS A 54 16.56 46.06 -7.87
CA CYS A 54 18.01 46.21 -7.80
C CYS A 54 18.66 45.22 -8.77
N SER A 55 19.29 45.81 -9.79
CA SER A 55 20.07 45.20 -10.84
C SER A 55 21.51 45.04 -10.37
N SER A 56 22.14 43.89 -10.62
CA SER A 56 23.59 43.77 -10.65
C SER A 56 24.00 42.82 -11.78
N LYS A 57 24.76 43.36 -12.74
CA LYS A 57 25.39 42.64 -13.85
C LYS A 57 26.69 41.94 -13.42
N PRO A 58 27.19 40.95 -14.18
CA PRO A 58 28.10 39.90 -13.70
C PRO A 58 29.58 40.11 -14.13
N LYS A 59 30.50 39.45 -13.41
CA LYS A 59 31.89 39.12 -13.85
C LYS A 59 32.59 38.21 -12.81
N PRO A 60 33.66 37.46 -13.14
CA PRO A 60 33.89 36.47 -14.18
C PRO A 60 34.05 35.03 -13.63
N THR A 61 34.08 34.07 -14.55
CA THR A 61 34.39 32.64 -14.43
C THR A 61 35.59 32.31 -13.54
N GLU A 62 35.37 31.47 -12.53
CA GLU A 62 36.35 30.51 -12.02
C GLU A 62 35.78 29.10 -12.15
N THR A 63 36.56 28.26 -12.82
CA THR A 63 36.35 26.83 -13.02
C THR A 63 36.50 26.12 -11.68
N ASP A 64 35.41 25.62 -11.13
CA ASP A 64 35.46 24.57 -10.10
C ASP A 64 34.79 23.31 -10.60
N THR A 65 35.60 22.27 -10.68
CA THR A 65 35.19 20.91 -11.04
C THR A 65 34.62 20.30 -9.77
N THR A 66 33.30 20.25 -9.64
CA THR A 66 32.64 19.50 -8.57
C THR A 66 31.64 18.52 -9.17
N THR A 67 32.10 17.27 -9.21
CA THR A 67 31.36 16.00 -9.21
C THR A 67 29.85 16.14 -9.05
N GLY A 68 29.12 15.83 -10.13
CA GLY A 68 27.67 15.73 -10.11
C GLY A 68 27.19 14.72 -9.08
N THR A 69 26.30 15.16 -8.20
CA THR A 69 25.45 14.29 -7.38
C THR A 69 24.67 13.35 -8.31
N PRO A 70 24.70 12.02 -8.11
CA PRO A 70 23.83 11.14 -8.87
C PRO A 70 22.39 11.36 -8.41
N SER A 71 21.61 12.05 -9.24
CA SER A 71 20.21 12.44 -9.02
C SER A 71 19.20 11.28 -9.12
N GLY A 72 19.60 10.01 -8.93
CA GLY A 72 18.74 8.88 -9.31
C GLY A 72 18.88 7.58 -8.52
N GLY A 73 19.63 7.57 -7.43
CA GLY A 73 20.02 6.34 -6.74
C GLY A 73 19.44 6.12 -5.34
N PHE A 74 19.36 4.85 -4.92
CA PHE A 74 19.13 4.50 -3.52
C PHE A 74 20.34 4.93 -2.67
N LEU A 75 20.14 5.19 -1.38
CA LEU A 75 21.24 5.48 -0.43
C LEU A 75 22.07 4.20 -0.18
N LEU A 76 23.00 3.89 -1.08
CA LEU A 76 23.96 2.79 -0.96
C LEU A 76 25.38 3.34 -1.04
N GLU A 77 26.28 2.85 -0.18
CA GLU A 77 27.72 3.16 -0.27
C GLU A 77 28.32 2.50 -1.53
N PRO A 78 29.14 3.21 -2.33
CA PRO A 78 29.58 2.70 -3.62
C PRO A 78 30.67 1.62 -3.48
N GLN A 79 30.41 0.40 -3.97
CA GLN A 79 31.45 -0.61 -4.16
C GLN A 79 31.38 -1.31 -5.52
N HIS A 80 32.37 -1.00 -6.35
CA HIS A 80 32.88 -1.76 -7.50
C HIS A 80 31.99 -1.87 -8.75
N ASN A 81 32.64 -1.70 -9.90
CA ASN A 81 32.10 -1.77 -11.26
C ASN A 81 31.71 -3.22 -11.61
N VAL A 82 30.56 -3.70 -11.13
CA VAL A 82 30.07 -5.06 -11.39
C VAL A 82 29.24 -5.07 -12.67
N MET A 83 29.78 -5.62 -13.76
CA MET A 83 29.04 -5.73 -15.04
C MET A 83 27.98 -6.85 -15.04
N GLN A 84 28.12 -7.85 -14.16
CA GLN A 84 27.23 -9.02 -14.11
C GLN A 84 26.73 -9.25 -12.68
N MET A 85 25.43 -9.09 -12.49
CA MET A 85 24.73 -9.31 -11.22
C MET A 85 24.96 -10.75 -10.71
N GLY A 86 25.27 -10.91 -9.42
CA GLY A 86 25.35 -12.20 -8.74
C GLY A 86 24.00 -12.69 -8.18
N GLY A 87 24.04 -13.64 -7.24
CA GLY A 87 22.85 -14.11 -6.51
C GLY A 87 21.88 -14.99 -7.32
N ASP A 88 20.70 -15.22 -6.76
CA ASP A 88 19.71 -16.18 -7.29
C ASP A 88 19.17 -15.80 -8.69
N PHE A 89 19.31 -14.54 -9.08
CA PHE A 89 18.83 -14.00 -10.35
C PHE A 89 19.95 -13.65 -11.35
N ALA A 90 21.22 -13.97 -11.06
CA ALA A 90 22.41 -13.57 -11.83
C ALA A 90 22.28 -13.70 -13.36
N ASN A 91 21.79 -14.86 -13.81
CA ASN A 91 21.66 -15.22 -15.22
C ASN A 91 20.19 -15.31 -15.67
N ASN A 92 19.28 -14.58 -15.01
CA ASN A 92 17.86 -14.59 -15.35
C ASN A 92 17.55 -13.53 -16.42
N PRO A 93 17.10 -13.92 -17.64
CA PRO A 93 16.80 -12.96 -18.70
C PRO A 93 15.71 -11.95 -18.34
N ASN A 94 14.71 -12.36 -17.55
CA ASN A 94 13.63 -11.48 -17.11
C ASN A 94 14.16 -10.40 -16.15
N ALA A 95 15.13 -10.74 -15.30
CA ALA A 95 15.77 -9.78 -14.42
C ALA A 95 16.61 -8.76 -15.21
N GLN A 96 17.36 -9.20 -16.22
CA GLN A 96 18.13 -8.30 -17.08
C GLN A 96 17.22 -7.34 -17.87
N GLN A 97 16.15 -7.86 -18.48
CA GLN A 97 15.16 -7.03 -19.17
C GLN A 97 14.47 -6.03 -18.24
N PHE A 98 14.18 -6.45 -17.00
CA PHE A 98 13.62 -5.55 -15.99
C PHE A 98 14.60 -4.44 -15.62
N ILE A 99 15.89 -4.75 -15.41
CA ILE A 99 16.92 -3.73 -15.16
C ILE A 99 16.99 -2.75 -16.32
N ASP A 100 17.03 -3.23 -17.57
CA ASP A 100 17.04 -2.39 -18.77
C ASP A 100 15.84 -1.45 -18.80
N LYS A 101 14.65 -1.97 -18.47
CA LYS A 101 13.42 -1.17 -18.37
C LYS A 101 13.54 -0.07 -17.32
N MET A 102 14.00 -0.40 -16.11
CA MET A 102 14.09 0.56 -15.00
C MET A 102 15.12 1.67 -15.28
N VAL A 103 16.26 1.32 -15.87
CA VAL A 103 17.28 2.27 -16.31
C VAL A 103 16.71 3.20 -17.38
N ASN A 104 16.17 2.63 -18.47
CA ASN A 104 15.72 3.41 -19.63
C ASN A 104 14.49 4.28 -19.33
N LYS A 105 13.53 3.76 -18.56
CA LYS A 105 12.25 4.42 -18.33
C LYS A 105 12.28 5.38 -17.15
N HIS A 106 13.03 5.06 -16.10
CA HIS A 106 12.94 5.75 -14.81
C HIS A 106 14.28 6.31 -14.32
N GLY A 107 15.35 6.16 -15.11
CA GLY A 107 16.67 6.71 -14.82
C GLY A 107 17.35 6.09 -13.60
N PHE A 108 17.02 4.84 -13.24
CA PHE A 108 17.77 4.13 -12.19
C PHE A 108 19.21 3.90 -12.63
N ASP A 109 20.14 3.97 -11.68
CA ASP A 109 21.49 3.50 -11.91
C ASP A 109 21.51 1.97 -12.05
N ARG A 110 22.19 1.47 -13.09
CA ARG A 110 22.24 0.03 -13.38
C ARG A 110 22.97 -0.74 -12.28
N GLN A 111 24.09 -0.22 -11.78
CA GLN A 111 24.95 -0.92 -10.83
C GLN A 111 24.23 -1.05 -9.49
N GLN A 112 23.61 0.03 -9.01
CA GLN A 112 22.81 0.00 -7.79
C GLN A 112 21.63 -0.99 -7.90
N LEU A 113 20.95 -1.02 -9.05
CA LEU A 113 19.85 -1.96 -9.24
C LEU A 113 20.34 -3.42 -9.29
N GLN A 114 21.50 -3.65 -9.90
CA GLN A 114 22.17 -4.96 -9.88
C GLN A 114 22.61 -5.35 -8.46
N GLU A 115 23.14 -4.43 -7.66
CA GLU A 115 23.51 -4.67 -6.26
C GLU A 115 22.28 -5.07 -5.42
N ILE A 116 21.16 -4.35 -5.56
CA ILE A 116 19.90 -4.66 -4.87
C ILE A 116 19.36 -6.03 -5.28
N LEU A 117 19.26 -6.28 -6.59
CA LEU A 117 18.70 -7.53 -7.10
C LEU A 117 19.62 -8.74 -6.89
N SER A 118 20.95 -8.53 -6.78
CA SER A 118 21.89 -9.59 -6.41
C SER A 118 21.65 -10.12 -4.99
N GLN A 119 21.05 -9.30 -4.11
CA GLN A 119 20.70 -9.64 -2.74
C GLN A 119 19.26 -10.18 -2.61
N ALA A 120 18.45 -10.07 -3.66
CA ALA A 120 17.11 -10.64 -3.70
C ALA A 120 17.19 -12.18 -3.76
N LYS A 121 16.29 -12.83 -3.02
CA LYS A 121 16.25 -14.30 -2.92
C LYS A 121 15.10 -14.87 -3.74
N ARG A 122 15.34 -15.97 -4.43
CA ARG A 122 14.31 -16.75 -5.11
C ARG A 122 13.61 -17.68 -4.12
N LEU A 123 12.36 -17.39 -3.80
CA LEU A 123 11.61 -18.09 -2.76
C LEU A 123 10.67 -19.15 -3.34
N ASP A 124 11.08 -20.42 -3.35
CA ASP A 124 10.22 -21.52 -3.82
C ASP A 124 8.89 -21.63 -3.06
N SER A 125 8.87 -21.23 -1.78
CA SER A 125 7.64 -21.17 -0.99
C SER A 125 6.62 -20.19 -1.56
N VAL A 126 7.06 -19.06 -2.12
CA VAL A 126 6.20 -18.07 -2.77
C VAL A 126 5.58 -18.65 -4.04
N LEU A 127 6.38 -19.32 -4.87
CA LEU A 127 5.91 -19.98 -6.09
C LEU A 127 4.84 -21.04 -5.77
N ARG A 128 5.12 -21.92 -4.80
CA ARG A 128 4.16 -22.95 -4.36
C ARG A 128 2.85 -22.37 -3.81
N LEU A 129 2.92 -21.30 -3.02
CA LEU A 129 1.71 -20.64 -2.50
C LEU A 129 0.88 -20.02 -3.62
N MET A 130 1.51 -19.42 -4.62
CA MET A 130 0.83 -18.86 -5.80
C MET A 130 0.17 -19.95 -6.67
N ASP A 131 0.79 -21.13 -6.76
CA ASP A 131 0.21 -22.28 -7.46
C ASP A 131 -0.96 -22.91 -6.70
N ASN A 132 -0.86 -23.03 -5.38
CA ASN A 132 -1.96 -23.54 -4.54
C ASN A 132 -3.22 -22.66 -4.58
N GLN A 133 -3.07 -21.38 -4.95
CA GLN A 133 -4.17 -20.41 -5.09
C GLN A 133 -4.55 -20.17 -6.54
N ALA A 134 -3.99 -20.93 -7.49
CA ALA A 134 -4.33 -20.81 -8.90
C ALA A 134 -5.83 -21.11 -9.11
N PRO A 135 -6.52 -20.35 -9.98
CA PRO A 135 -7.89 -20.69 -10.36
C PRO A 135 -7.87 -22.08 -11.02
N THR A 136 -8.69 -22.97 -10.50
CA THR A 136 -8.85 -24.33 -11.03
C THR A 136 -10.15 -24.39 -11.83
N THR A 137 -10.05 -24.80 -13.09
CA THR A 137 -11.18 -24.87 -14.03
C THR A 137 -12.12 -26.05 -13.77
N SER A 138 -11.75 -26.94 -12.84
CA SER A 138 -12.34 -28.28 -12.71
C SER A 138 -12.69 -28.62 -11.25
N VAL A 139 -13.32 -27.68 -10.52
CA VAL A 139 -13.80 -27.95 -9.16
C VAL A 139 -15.28 -28.25 -9.22
N LYS A 140 -15.64 -29.50 -8.90
CA LYS A 140 -17.04 -29.86 -8.61
C LYS A 140 -17.54 -28.93 -7.50
N PRO A 141 -18.67 -28.22 -7.68
CA PRO A 141 -19.18 -27.33 -6.65
C PRO A 141 -19.35 -28.11 -5.33
N PRO A 142 -18.98 -27.53 -4.19
CA PRO A 142 -19.06 -28.22 -2.91
C PRO A 142 -20.50 -28.70 -2.68
N SER A 143 -20.65 -29.97 -2.33
CA SER A 143 -21.95 -30.57 -2.07
C SER A 143 -22.55 -30.02 -0.77
N GLY A 144 -23.72 -29.39 -0.88
CA GLY A 144 -24.61 -29.07 0.24
C GLY A 144 -24.14 -27.98 1.23
N PRO A 145 -24.98 -27.66 2.22
CA PRO A 145 -24.62 -26.79 3.32
C PRO A 145 -23.64 -27.52 4.25
N ASN A 146 -22.35 -27.39 4.00
CA ASN A 146 -21.31 -28.03 4.81
C ASN A 146 -20.74 -27.13 5.92
N GLY A 147 -21.32 -25.96 6.18
CA GLY A 147 -20.85 -25.03 7.21
C GLY A 147 -19.56 -24.27 6.88
N ALA A 148 -19.17 -24.19 5.60
CA ALA A 148 -17.97 -23.45 5.16
C ALA A 148 -17.90 -22.01 5.67
N TRP A 149 -19.01 -21.26 5.57
CA TRP A 149 -19.09 -19.89 6.07
C TRP A 149 -18.82 -19.80 7.56
N LEU A 150 -19.45 -20.67 8.38
CA LEU A 150 -19.24 -20.66 9.83
C LEU A 150 -17.79 -20.95 10.20
N ARG A 151 -17.13 -21.87 9.47
CA ARG A 151 -15.70 -22.15 9.65
C ARG A 151 -14.80 -20.98 9.24
N TYR A 152 -15.16 -20.22 8.21
CA TYR A 152 -14.43 -19.02 7.80
C TYR A 152 -14.66 -17.88 8.80
N ARG A 153 -15.92 -17.56 9.13
CA ARG A 153 -16.33 -16.52 10.08
C ARG A 153 -15.60 -16.64 11.42
N LYS A 154 -15.52 -17.84 11.99
CA LYS A 154 -14.89 -18.07 13.29
C LYS A 154 -13.36 -17.88 13.31
N LYS A 155 -12.70 -17.74 12.16
CA LYS A 155 -11.27 -17.36 12.10
C LYS A 155 -11.05 -15.89 12.45
N PHE A 156 -12.06 -15.05 12.25
CA PHE A 156 -11.97 -13.60 12.39
C PHE A 156 -12.87 -13.06 13.51
N ILE A 157 -14.11 -13.54 13.62
CA ILE A 157 -15.08 -13.08 14.62
C ILE A 157 -14.97 -13.96 15.87
N THR A 158 -13.98 -13.64 16.71
CA THR A 158 -13.76 -14.24 18.03
C THR A 158 -13.78 -13.14 19.11
N PRO A 159 -14.03 -13.46 20.39
CA PRO A 159 -14.01 -12.47 21.46
C PRO A 159 -12.69 -11.67 21.53
N ASP A 160 -11.56 -12.35 21.39
CA ASP A 160 -10.23 -11.73 21.40
C ASP A 160 -10.05 -10.74 20.24
N ASN A 161 -10.35 -11.15 19.00
CA ASN A 161 -10.26 -10.24 17.86
C ASN A 161 -11.22 -9.05 18.03
N VAL A 162 -12.45 -9.30 18.47
CA VAL A 162 -13.44 -8.24 18.73
C VAL A 162 -12.91 -7.21 19.73
N GLN A 163 -12.30 -7.66 20.83
CA GLN A 163 -11.71 -6.76 21.83
C GLN A 163 -10.52 -5.98 21.27
N ASN A 164 -9.63 -6.66 20.53
CA ASN A 164 -8.50 -6.01 19.86
C ASN A 164 -8.95 -4.95 18.84
N GLY A 165 -10.06 -5.18 18.13
CA GLY A 165 -10.66 -4.20 17.22
C GLY A 165 -11.24 -2.98 17.94
N VAL A 166 -11.84 -3.17 19.12
CA VAL A 166 -12.30 -2.05 19.97
C VAL A 166 -11.11 -1.21 20.43
N VAL A 167 -10.02 -1.85 20.85
CA VAL A 167 -8.79 -1.14 21.26
C VAL A 167 -8.25 -0.31 20.10
N PHE A 168 -8.11 -0.90 18.92
CA PHE A 168 -7.64 -0.19 17.73
C PHE A 168 -8.57 0.97 17.35
N TRP A 169 -9.89 0.76 17.36
CA TRP A 169 -10.86 1.83 17.09
C TRP A 169 -10.66 2.99 18.05
N ASN A 170 -10.63 2.74 19.36
CA ASN A 170 -10.49 3.80 20.35
C ASN A 170 -9.14 4.53 20.23
N GLN A 171 -8.07 3.80 19.92
CA GLN A 171 -6.75 4.39 19.72
C GLN A 171 -6.71 5.35 18.53
N TYR A 172 -7.41 5.03 17.43
CA TYR A 172 -7.43 5.82 16.20
C TYR A 172 -8.78 6.48 15.93
N GLU A 173 -9.57 6.78 16.98
CA GLU A 173 -10.95 7.29 16.86
C GLU A 173 -10.99 8.57 16.01
N ASP A 174 -10.06 9.49 16.24
CA ASP A 174 -9.98 10.76 15.49
C ASP A 174 -9.62 10.55 14.01
N ALA A 175 -8.67 9.67 13.72
CA ALA A 175 -8.31 9.34 12.35
C ALA A 175 -9.47 8.64 11.62
N LEU A 176 -10.14 7.70 12.27
CA LEU A 176 -11.31 7.01 11.72
C LEU A 176 -12.47 7.98 11.45
N ASN A 177 -12.76 8.89 12.39
CA ASN A 177 -13.80 9.90 12.21
C ASN A 177 -13.45 10.88 11.07
N ARG A 178 -12.19 11.31 10.99
CA ARG A 178 -11.73 12.16 9.88
C ARG A 178 -11.83 11.43 8.54
N ALA A 179 -11.46 10.14 8.48
CA ALA A 179 -11.59 9.33 7.26
C ALA A 179 -13.06 9.21 6.84
N TRP A 180 -13.98 9.04 7.79
CA TRP A 180 -15.41 9.03 7.50
C TRP A 180 -15.90 10.38 6.96
N GLN A 181 -15.46 11.50 7.54
CA GLN A 181 -15.85 12.84 7.08
C GLN A 181 -15.31 13.17 5.68
N VAL A 182 -14.07 12.77 5.38
CA VAL A 182 -13.40 13.06 4.11
C VAL A 182 -13.86 12.13 2.99
N TYR A 183 -13.95 10.83 3.26
CA TYR A 183 -14.18 9.81 2.22
C TYR A 183 -15.57 9.16 2.28
N GLY A 184 -16.36 9.42 3.32
CA GLY A 184 -17.68 8.80 3.50
C GLY A 184 -17.64 7.32 3.90
N VAL A 185 -16.46 6.76 4.20
CA VAL A 185 -16.30 5.35 4.59
C VAL A 185 -16.52 5.20 6.10
N PRO A 186 -17.51 4.40 6.56
CA PRO A 186 -17.75 4.21 7.99
C PRO A 186 -16.56 3.54 8.70
N PRO A 187 -16.25 3.94 9.95
CA PRO A 187 -15.12 3.39 10.71
C PRO A 187 -15.12 1.86 10.84
N GLU A 188 -16.29 1.22 11.00
CA GLU A 188 -16.41 -0.24 11.12
C GLU A 188 -15.90 -0.99 9.88
N ILE A 189 -15.96 -0.37 8.69
CA ILE A 189 -15.41 -0.95 7.46
C ILE A 189 -13.88 -0.90 7.50
N ILE A 190 -13.30 0.25 7.87
CA ILE A 190 -11.85 0.44 7.96
C ILE A 190 -11.26 -0.50 9.01
N VAL A 191 -11.85 -0.52 10.21
CA VAL A 191 -11.44 -1.41 11.30
C VAL A 191 -11.61 -2.88 10.92
N GLY A 192 -12.68 -3.22 10.19
CA GLY A 192 -12.94 -4.57 9.69
C GLY A 192 -11.87 -5.04 8.69
N ILE A 193 -11.53 -4.21 7.69
CA ILE A 193 -10.49 -4.54 6.71
C ILE A 193 -9.14 -4.74 7.40
N ILE A 194 -8.68 -3.77 8.18
CA ILE A 194 -7.38 -3.86 8.87
C ILE A 194 -7.34 -5.07 9.82
N GLY A 195 -8.47 -5.40 10.47
CA GLY A 195 -8.59 -6.56 11.34
C GLY A 195 -8.47 -7.89 10.62
N VAL A 196 -9.10 -8.03 9.45
CA VAL A 196 -9.02 -9.24 8.62
C VAL A 196 -7.64 -9.39 8.00
N GLU A 197 -7.06 -8.30 7.48
CA GLU A 197 -5.79 -8.33 6.77
C GLU A 197 -4.60 -8.59 7.69
N THR A 198 -4.50 -7.89 8.82
CA THR A 198 -3.28 -7.91 9.66
C THR A 198 -3.53 -8.07 11.15
N ARG A 199 -4.78 -8.26 11.58
CA ARG A 199 -5.16 -8.21 13.00
C ARG A 199 -4.68 -6.91 13.66
N TRP A 200 -4.90 -5.79 12.97
CA TRP A 200 -4.47 -4.46 13.42
C TRP A 200 -2.96 -4.40 13.69
N GLY A 201 -2.17 -4.78 12.68
CA GLY A 201 -0.70 -4.66 12.69
C GLY A 201 0.05 -5.83 13.32
N ARG A 202 -0.63 -6.78 13.98
CA ARG A 202 0.02 -7.94 14.62
C ARG A 202 0.61 -8.93 13.62
N VAL A 203 0.05 -9.02 12.41
CA VAL A 203 0.44 -9.97 11.36
C VAL A 203 0.55 -9.25 10.02
N MET A 204 1.59 -8.43 9.84
CA MET A 204 1.81 -7.69 8.58
C MET A 204 2.57 -8.49 7.51
N GLY A 205 3.09 -9.66 7.87
CA GLY A 205 3.95 -10.48 7.01
C GLY A 205 5.43 -10.37 7.37
N LYS A 206 6.22 -11.33 6.90
CA LYS A 206 7.64 -11.49 7.28
C LYS A 206 8.57 -11.63 6.08
N THR A 207 8.02 -11.70 4.88
CA THR A 207 8.75 -11.88 3.63
C THR A 207 9.20 -10.51 3.15
N ARG A 208 10.48 -10.35 2.76
CA ARG A 208 10.92 -9.10 2.12
C ARG A 208 10.12 -8.89 0.84
N ILE A 209 9.62 -7.69 0.62
CA ILE A 209 8.80 -7.37 -0.55
C ILE A 209 9.60 -7.59 -1.83
N LEU A 210 10.89 -7.19 -1.83
CA LEU A 210 11.82 -7.43 -2.93
C LEU A 210 11.91 -8.92 -3.29
N ASP A 211 12.09 -9.81 -2.31
CA ASP A 211 12.23 -11.25 -2.56
C ASP A 211 10.97 -11.84 -3.18
N ALA A 212 9.79 -11.48 -2.65
CA ALA A 212 8.51 -11.94 -3.15
C ALA A 212 8.26 -11.49 -4.60
N LEU A 213 8.42 -10.20 -4.85
CA LEU A 213 8.12 -9.61 -6.16
C LEU A 213 9.16 -10.00 -7.21
N ALA A 214 10.46 -10.07 -6.88
CA ALA A 214 11.49 -10.57 -7.80
C ALA A 214 11.25 -12.04 -8.17
N THR A 215 10.95 -12.88 -7.18
CA THR A 215 10.61 -14.30 -7.40
C THR A 215 9.44 -14.44 -8.38
N LEU A 216 8.35 -13.69 -8.16
CA LEU A 216 7.16 -13.78 -8.99
C LEU A 216 7.31 -13.08 -10.35
N SER A 217 8.15 -12.06 -10.45
CA SER A 217 8.41 -11.38 -11.73
C SER A 217 9.28 -12.24 -12.64
N PHE A 218 10.32 -12.86 -12.09
CA PHE A 218 11.39 -13.45 -12.90
C PHE A 218 11.30 -14.96 -13.04
N ASN A 219 10.57 -15.65 -12.16
CA ASN A 219 10.46 -17.11 -12.14
C ASN A 219 9.01 -17.61 -12.10
N TYR A 220 8.01 -16.78 -12.38
CA TYR A 220 6.61 -17.18 -12.39
C TYR A 220 5.83 -16.77 -13.66
N PRO A 221 5.99 -17.51 -14.78
CA PRO A 221 5.48 -17.11 -16.09
C PRO A 221 3.99 -16.73 -16.12
N ARG A 222 3.12 -17.45 -15.36
CA ARG A 222 1.67 -17.23 -15.38
C ARG A 222 1.25 -15.80 -15.05
N ARG A 223 2.02 -15.08 -14.21
CA ARG A 223 1.71 -13.72 -13.77
C ARG A 223 2.94 -12.79 -13.78
N ALA A 224 3.98 -13.16 -14.52
CA ALA A 224 5.26 -12.44 -14.53
C ALA A 224 5.10 -10.95 -14.85
N GLU A 225 4.29 -10.61 -15.87
CA GLU A 225 4.06 -9.22 -16.26
C GLU A 225 3.37 -8.39 -15.16
N TYR A 226 2.35 -8.95 -14.51
CA TYR A 226 1.67 -8.30 -13.38
C TYR A 226 2.66 -8.01 -12.26
N PHE A 227 3.42 -9.02 -11.82
CA PHE A 227 4.36 -8.84 -10.70
C PHE A 227 5.57 -7.98 -11.08
N SER A 228 5.97 -7.96 -12.35
CA SER A 228 6.98 -7.03 -12.86
C SER A 228 6.51 -5.57 -12.74
N GLY A 229 5.22 -5.29 -13.00
CA GLY A 229 4.62 -3.97 -12.76
C GLY A 229 4.56 -3.60 -11.27
N GLU A 230 4.28 -4.57 -10.39
CA GLU A 230 4.32 -4.37 -8.94
C GLU A 230 5.75 -4.11 -8.44
N LEU A 231 6.75 -4.86 -8.94
CA LEU A 231 8.16 -4.67 -8.59
C LEU A 231 8.68 -3.30 -9.06
N GLU A 232 8.33 -2.88 -10.28
CA GLU A 232 8.61 -1.54 -10.79
C GLU A 232 8.04 -0.48 -9.86
N THR A 233 6.77 -0.61 -9.48
CA THR A 233 6.10 0.37 -8.62
C THR A 233 6.67 0.36 -7.20
N PHE A 234 7.04 -0.80 -6.69
CA PHE A 234 7.69 -0.94 -5.37
C PHE A 234 9.04 -0.23 -5.30
N LEU A 235 9.90 -0.38 -6.32
CA LEU A 235 11.20 0.28 -6.34
C LEU A 235 11.08 1.80 -6.50
N LEU A 236 10.09 2.27 -7.26
CA LEU A 236 9.76 3.69 -7.34
C LEU A 236 9.28 4.23 -5.99
N MET A 237 8.34 3.53 -5.34
CA MET A 237 7.88 3.87 -3.99
C MET A 237 9.04 3.97 -3.00
N ALA A 238 9.90 2.96 -2.95
CA ALA A 238 11.04 2.96 -2.03
C ALA A 238 12.01 4.12 -2.32
N ARG A 239 12.23 4.46 -3.59
CA ARG A 239 13.04 5.64 -3.96
C ARG A 239 12.39 6.95 -3.53
N ASP A 240 11.08 7.09 -3.76
CA ASP A 240 10.33 8.33 -3.48
C ASP A 240 10.18 8.57 -1.97
N GLU A 241 9.94 7.52 -1.19
CA GLU A 241 9.86 7.56 0.29
C GLU A 241 11.22 7.41 0.98
N GLN A 242 12.32 7.30 0.21
CA GLN A 242 13.69 7.15 0.71
C GLN A 242 13.92 5.90 1.59
N ASP A 243 13.14 4.84 1.35
CA ASP A 243 13.30 3.55 2.01
C ASP A 243 14.41 2.70 1.39
N ASP A 244 15.09 1.91 2.21
CA ASP A 244 15.88 0.79 1.71
C ASP A 244 14.95 -0.36 1.28
N PRO A 245 14.89 -0.72 -0.02
CA PRO A 245 13.98 -1.75 -0.52
C PRO A 245 14.26 -3.15 0.05
N LEU A 246 15.42 -3.37 0.68
CA LEU A 246 15.77 -4.63 1.35
C LEU A 246 15.14 -4.75 2.75
N ASN A 247 14.67 -3.66 3.36
CA ASN A 247 14.14 -3.66 4.73
C ASN A 247 12.62 -3.87 4.79
N LEU A 248 11.90 -3.51 3.73
CA LEU A 248 10.44 -3.58 3.71
C LEU A 248 9.94 -5.03 3.62
N LYS A 249 8.99 -5.37 4.50
CA LYS A 249 8.42 -6.73 4.62
C LYS A 249 6.90 -6.71 4.52
N GLY A 250 6.37 -7.84 4.05
CA GLY A 250 4.94 -8.08 3.94
C GLY A 250 4.58 -9.51 3.56
N SER A 251 3.51 -9.66 2.79
CA SER A 251 3.00 -10.96 2.36
C SER A 251 3.87 -11.65 1.33
N PHE A 252 3.60 -12.93 1.07
CA PHE A 252 4.27 -13.70 0.01
C PHE A 252 3.99 -13.16 -1.40
N ALA A 253 2.97 -12.32 -1.59
CA ALA A 253 2.60 -11.73 -2.87
C ALA A 253 3.07 -10.26 -3.00
N GLY A 254 3.75 -9.71 -1.98
CA GLY A 254 4.21 -8.33 -1.97
C GLY A 254 3.18 -7.32 -1.43
N ALA A 255 2.18 -7.77 -0.68
CA ALA A 255 1.22 -6.88 -0.01
C ALA A 255 1.81 -6.32 1.29
N MET A 256 1.57 -5.03 1.56
CA MET A 256 2.33 -4.22 2.52
C MET A 256 1.45 -3.56 3.59
N GLY A 257 1.99 -3.43 4.81
CA GLY A 257 1.40 -2.62 5.87
C GLY A 257 0.07 -3.11 6.44
N TYR A 258 -0.60 -2.24 7.22
CA TYR A 258 -1.84 -2.54 7.94
C TYR A 258 -2.98 -3.04 7.04
N GLY A 259 -3.09 -2.46 5.84
CA GLY A 259 -4.15 -2.77 4.88
C GLY A 259 -3.75 -3.77 3.80
N GLN A 260 -2.54 -4.34 3.85
CA GLN A 260 -2.01 -5.25 2.82
C GLN A 260 -2.13 -4.65 1.40
N PHE A 261 -1.68 -3.40 1.23
CA PHE A 261 -1.67 -2.73 -0.07
C PHE A 261 -0.61 -3.36 -0.98
N MET A 262 -1.00 -3.70 -2.21
CA MET A 262 -0.02 -3.94 -3.28
C MET A 262 0.66 -2.62 -3.68
N PRO A 263 1.89 -2.64 -4.22
CA PRO A 263 2.57 -1.44 -4.71
C PRO A 263 1.72 -0.60 -5.68
N SER A 264 0.99 -1.22 -6.60
CA SER A 264 0.09 -0.50 -7.50
C SER A 264 -1.08 0.18 -6.78
N SER A 265 -1.61 -0.44 -5.72
CA SER A 265 -2.63 0.17 -4.86
C SER A 265 -2.08 1.34 -4.05
N TYR A 266 -0.83 1.23 -3.57
CA TYR A 266 -0.13 2.34 -2.92
C TYR A 266 -0.11 3.56 -3.84
N LYS A 267 0.43 3.37 -5.05
CA LYS A 267 0.56 4.44 -6.04
C LYS A 267 -0.78 5.11 -6.41
N GLN A 268 -1.86 4.34 -6.44
CA GLN A 268 -3.16 4.83 -6.90
C GLN A 268 -4.03 5.43 -5.79
N TYR A 269 -3.92 4.90 -4.56
CA TYR A 269 -4.93 5.13 -3.53
C TYR A 269 -4.37 5.51 -2.17
N ALA A 270 -3.08 5.28 -1.91
CA ALA A 270 -2.51 5.67 -0.63
C ALA A 270 -2.38 7.19 -0.55
N VAL A 271 -2.56 7.72 0.65
CA VAL A 271 -2.56 9.15 0.95
C VAL A 271 -1.80 9.39 2.25
N ASP A 272 -1.11 10.52 2.34
CA ASP A 272 -0.55 11.01 3.60
C ASP A 272 -1.71 11.48 4.48
N PHE A 273 -2.21 10.57 5.32
CA PHE A 273 -3.31 10.86 6.22
C PHE A 273 -2.84 11.40 7.57
N SER A 274 -1.55 11.26 7.92
CA SER A 274 -0.91 11.85 9.10
C SER A 274 -0.64 13.35 8.92
N GLY A 275 -0.36 13.77 7.69
CA GLY A 275 0.03 15.14 7.34
C GLY A 275 1.52 15.42 7.59
N ASP A 276 2.36 14.39 7.68
CA ASP A 276 3.82 14.52 7.93
C ASP A 276 4.65 14.56 6.65
N GLY A 277 4.00 14.56 5.48
CA GLY A 277 4.63 14.65 4.16
C GLY A 277 5.03 13.31 3.56
N HIS A 278 4.74 12.19 4.24
CA HIS A 278 5.13 10.85 3.84
C HIS A 278 3.95 9.89 3.84
N ILE A 279 3.95 8.93 2.91
CA ILE A 279 2.91 7.90 2.87
C ILE A 279 3.46 6.59 3.46
N ASN A 280 3.23 6.38 4.76
CA ASN A 280 3.70 5.17 5.45
C ASN A 280 2.59 4.13 5.66
N LEU A 281 2.68 2.99 4.97
CA LEU A 281 1.71 1.89 5.07
C LEU A 281 1.79 1.09 6.38
N TRP A 282 2.91 1.15 7.10
CA TRP A 282 3.14 0.44 8.37
C TRP A 282 2.73 1.26 9.59
N GLY A 283 2.23 2.48 9.38
CA GLY A 283 1.84 3.42 10.42
C GLY A 283 3.04 4.14 11.04
N SER A 284 2.83 5.37 11.46
CA SER A 284 3.66 6.06 12.43
C SER A 284 3.29 5.56 13.84
N GLY A 285 4.30 5.34 14.69
CA GLY A 285 4.11 4.88 16.06
C GLY A 285 3.32 5.86 16.93
#